data_AF-A0A7X7K2H9-F1
#
_entry.id   AF-A0A7X7K2H9-F1
#
_cell.length_a   1.000
_cell.length_b   1.000
_cell.length_c   1.000
_cell.angle_alpha   90.00
_cell.angle_beta   90.00
_cell.angle_gamma   90.00
#
_symmetry.space_group_name_H-M   'P 1'
#
loop_
_entity.id
_entity.type
_entity.pdbx_description
1 polymer ?
#
loop_
_entity_poly.entity_id
_entity_poly.type
_entity_poly.pdbx_seq_one_letter_code
_entity_poly.pdbx_strand_id
1 'polypeptide(L)' 'MLEVRNLTKIYPDGTVALRDVSFDVADGEFLVIIGLSGSGKSTLLRCINRLVEPTEG' A
#
# COMPACT_ATOMS: atom_id res chain seq x y z
N MET A 1 -6.22 9.36 12.22
CA MET A 1 -5.68 9.78 10.91
C MET A 1 -4.68 8.73 10.45
N LEU A 2 -4.79 8.25 9.20
CA LEU A 2 -3.84 7.33 8.59
C LEU A 2 -2.99 8.09 7.57
N GLU A 3 -1.67 7.94 7.64
CA GLU A 3 -0.75 8.48 6.65
C GLU A 3 0.09 7.36 6.05
N VAL A 4 0.18 7.33 4.72
CA VAL A 4 1.06 6.46 3.96
C VAL A 4 2.02 7.36 3.18
N ARG A 5 3.33 7.16 3.36
CA ARG A 5 4.37 7.97 2.73
C ARG A 5 5.38 7.07 2.05
N ASN A 6 5.59 7.32 0.77
CA ASN A 6 6.61 6.69 -0.07
C ASN A 6 6.64 5.15 0.01
N LEU A 7 5.48 4.54 0.24
CA LEU A 7 5.38 3.12 0.55
C LEU A 7 5.71 2.30 -0.70
N THR A 8 6.79 1.54 -0.61
CA THR A 8 7.28 0.68 -1.69
C THR A 8 7.31 -0.76 -1.22
N LYS A 9 6.82 -1.68 -2.07
CA LYS A 9 6.91 -3.12 -1.81
C LYS A 9 7.42 -3.84 -3.04
N ILE A 10 8.58 -4.47 -2.88
CA ILE A 10 9.19 -5.40 -3.81
C ILE A 10 9.21 -6.77 -3.14
N TYR A 11 8.67 -7.78 -3.83
CA TYR A 11 8.72 -9.17 -3.37
C TYR A 11 10.06 -9.82 -3.73
N PRO A 12 10.44 -10.94 -3.09
CA PRO A 12 11.74 -11.59 -3.31
C PRO A 12 12.01 -12.01 -4.77
N ASP A 13 10.95 -12.20 -5.56
CA ASP A 13 11.00 -12.52 -6.99
C ASP A 13 11.28 -11.29 -7.88
N GLY A 14 11.44 -10.10 -7.28
CA GLY A 14 11.63 -8.83 -7.99
C GLY A 14 10.32 -8.14 -8.40
N THR A 15 9.16 -8.73 -8.11
CA THR A 15 7.86 -8.11 -8.43
C THR A 15 7.66 -6.84 -7.63
N VAL A 16 7.56 -5.70 -8.32
CA VAL A 16 7.24 -4.39 -7.73
C VAL A 16 5.71 -4.30 -7.54
N ALA A 17 5.24 -4.63 -6.35
CA ALA A 17 3.81 -4.64 -6.03
C ALA A 17 3.27 -3.26 -5.65
N LEU A 18 4.09 -2.41 -5.02
CA LEU A 18 3.79 -1.02 -4.72
C LEU A 18 5.03 -0.18 -5.05
N ARG A 19 4.83 0.99 -5.65
CA ARG A 19 5.90 1.89 -6.05
C ARG A 19 5.54 3.30 -5.56
N ASP A 20 6.24 3.76 -4.53
CA ASP A 20 6.14 5.13 -4.02
C ASP A 20 4.69 5.60 -3.76
N VAL A 21 3.91 4.77 -3.07
CA VAL A 21 2.50 5.09 -2.78
C VAL A 21 2.44 6.07 -1.61
N SER A 22 1.80 7.22 -1.81
CA SER A 22 1.58 8.22 -0.77
C SER A 22 0.15 8.75 -0.77
N PHE A 23 -0.51 8.73 0.39
CA PHE A 23 -1.83 9.33 0.60
C PHE A 23 -2.13 9.47 2.10
N ASP A 24 -3.16 10.26 2.40
CA ASP A 24 -3.67 10.48 3.75
C ASP A 24 -5.15 10.10 3.80
N VAL A 25 -5.60 9.62 4.96
CA VAL A 25 -7.01 9.39 5.26
C VAL A 25 -7.33 10.05 6.58
N ALA A 26 -8.20 11.06 6.52
CA ALA A 26 -8.64 11.80 7.69
C ALA A 26 -9.56 10.96 8.57
N ASP A 27 -9.73 11.37 9.84
CA ASP A 27 -10.67 10.68 10.73
C ASP A 27 -12.11 10.83 10.23
N GLY A 28 -12.82 9.71 10.14
CA GLY A 28 -14.18 9.65 9.59
C GLY A 28 -14.25 9.58 8.05
N GLU A 29 -13.13 9.62 7.34
CA GLU A 29 -13.09 9.48 5.89
C GLU A 29 -13.21 8.00 5.46
N PHE A 30 -13.92 7.77 4.36
CA PHE A 30 -14.05 6.45 3.75
C PHE A 30 -13.27 6.39 2.42
N LEU A 31 -12.12 5.71 2.44
CA LEU A 31 -11.27 5.52 1.26
C LEU A 31 -11.64 4.24 0.50
N VAL A 32 -11.74 4.32 -0.82
CA VAL A 32 -11.91 3.16 -1.71
C VAL A 32 -10.70 3.00 -2.61
N ILE A 33 -10.09 1.81 -2.64
CA ILE A 33 -8.98 1.47 -3.51
C ILE A 33 -9.49 0.65 -4.70
N ILE A 34 -9.38 1.20 -5.91
CA ILE A 34 -9.86 0.57 -7.16
C ILE A 34 -8.69 0.31 -8.10
N GLY A 35 -8.77 -0.77 -8.88
CA GLY A 35 -7.75 -1.12 -9.87
C GLY A 35 -7.92 -2.56 -10.36
N LEU A 36 -7.29 -2.90 -11.49
CA LEU A 36 -7.32 -4.23 -12.08
C LEU A 36 -6.73 -5.31 -11.16
N SER A 37 -7.06 -6.58 -11.37
CA SER A 37 -6.40 -7.68 -10.65
C SER A 37 -4.88 -7.60 -10.83
N GLY A 38 -4.12 -7.82 -9.76
CA GLY A 38 -2.66 -7.69 -9.75
C GLY A 38 -2.11 -6.27 -9.52
N SER A 39 -2.95 -5.23 -9.46
CA SER A 39 -2.50 -3.83 -9.28
C SER A 39 -1.96 -3.47 -7.89
N GLY A 40 -1.71 -4.44 -7.00
CA GLY A 40 -1.16 -4.20 -5.67
C GLY A 40 -2.15 -3.87 -4.55
N LYS A 41 -3.47 -3.82 -4.79
CA LYS A 41 -4.49 -3.43 -3.78
C LYS A 41 -4.42 -4.22 -2.48
N SER A 42 -4.43 -5.56 -2.57
CA SER A 42 -4.34 -6.41 -1.39
C SER A 42 -2.97 -6.31 -0.71
N THR A 43 -1.91 -6.05 -1.48
CA THR A 43 -0.57 -5.79 -0.93
C THR A 43 -0.56 -4.48 -0.13
N LEU A 44 -1.14 -3.41 -0.65
CA LEU A 44 -1.27 -2.13 0.06
C LEU A 44 -2.00 -2.30 1.39
N LEU A 45 -3.18 -2.94 1.38
CA LEU A 45 -3.93 -3.19 2.61
C LEU A 45 -3.16 -4.05 3.61
N ARG A 46 -2.39 -5.04 3.13
CA ARG A 46 -1.52 -5.88 3.96
C ARG A 46 -0.32 -5.14 4.53
N CYS A 47 0.20 -4.14 3.82
CA CYS A 47 1.25 -3.26 4.37
C CYS A 47 0.68 -2.35 5.46
N ILE A 48 -0.49 -1.74 5.22
CA ILE A 48 -1.15 -0.85 6.18
C ILE A 48 -1.46 -1.58 7.49
N ASN A 49 -1.94 -2.82 7.42
CA ASN A 49 -2.26 -3.62 8.60
C ASN A 49 -1.07 -4.45 9.15
N ARG A 50 0.15 -4.24 8.66
CA ARG A 50 1.40 -4.91 9.08
C ARG A 50 1.40 -6.44 8.92
N LEU A 51 0.56 -7.01 8.06
CA LEU A 51 0.66 -8.42 7.66
C LEU A 51 1.81 -8.66 6.66
N VAL A 52 2.24 -7.62 5.96
CA VAL A 52 3.39 -7.63 5.05
C VAL A 52 4.23 -6.39 5.36
N GLU A 53 5.53 -6.56 5.63
CA GLU A 53 6.40 -5.40 5.78
C GLU A 53 6.69 -4.75 4.42
N PRO A 54 6.66 -3.39 4.34
CA PRO A 54 7.14 -2.69 3.17
C PRO A 54 8.63 -2.93 2.96
N THR A 55 9.08 -2.72 1.73
CA THR A 55 10.52 -2.69 1.41
C THR A 55 11.11 -1.35 1.82
N GLU A 56 10.36 -0.26 1.61
CA GLU A 56 10.73 1.11 1.97
C GLU A 56 9.46 1.92 2.31
N GLY A 57 9.62 3.01 3.09
CA GLY A 57 8.53 3.88 3.54
C GLY A 57 7.87 3.43 4.84
#